data_AF-A0A2N2LVC8-F1
#
_entry.id   AF-A0A2N2LVC8-F1
#
_cell.length_a   1.000
_cell.length_b   1.000
_cell.length_c   1.000
_cell.angle_alpha   90.00
_cell.angle_beta   90.00
_cell.angle_gamma   90.00
#
_symmetry.space_group_name_H-M   'P 1'
#
loop_
_entity.id
_entity.type
_entity.pdbx_description
1 polymer ?
#
loop_
_entity_poly.entity_id
_entity_poly.type
_entity_poly.pdbx_seq_one_letter_code
_entity_poly.pdbx_strand_id
1 'polypeptide(L)'
;MDLTELKPCEICKGKITPVFYVFELDTLLLDQQAANQFLGLNHFFQGHTALADIFTPTREIANSLGKEKMLICQKCMMHKLSDFYSVFQFAKSENENPS
;
A
#
# COMPACT_ATOMS: atom_id res chain seq x y z
N MET A 1 13.80 9.15 22.19
CA MET A 1 13.10 7.87 22.02
C MET A 1 12.91 7.32 23.40
N ASP A 2 11.67 7.38 23.88
CA ASP A 2 11.31 6.80 25.17
C ASP A 2 11.22 5.28 25.04
N LEU A 3 11.54 4.57 26.13
CA LEU A 3 11.43 3.10 26.18
C LEU A 3 9.99 2.61 25.92
N THR A 4 9.00 3.47 26.10
CA THR A 4 7.58 3.21 25.85
C THR A 4 7.21 3.20 24.36
N GLU A 5 8.06 3.74 23.48
CA GLU A 5 7.84 3.78 22.02
C GLU A 5 8.33 2.51 21.31
N LEU A 6 9.08 1.64 22.02
CA LEU A 6 9.60 0.39 21.48
C LEU A 6 8.48 -0.65 21.38
N LYS A 7 7.81 -0.66 20.23
CA LYS A 7 6.84 -1.71 19.89
C LYS A 7 7.54 -2.98 19.41
N PRO A 8 7.04 -4.18 19.78
CA PRO A 8 7.51 -5.42 19.20
C PRO A 8 7.16 -5.45 17.69
N CYS A 9 7.90 -6.25 16.93
CA CYS A 9 7.63 -6.46 15.51
C CYS A 9 6.18 -6.93 15.29
N GLU A 10 5.43 -6.27 14.42
CA GLU A 10 4.01 -6.60 14.20
C GLU A 10 3.80 -7.97 13.55
N ILE A 11 4.78 -8.47 12.80
CA ILE A 11 4.70 -9.77 12.11
C ILE A 11 4.96 -10.95 13.05
N CYS A 12 6.03 -10.90 13.86
CA CYS A 12 6.43 -12.03 14.69
C CYS A 12 6.15 -11.85 16.17
N LYS A 13 5.71 -10.65 16.58
CA LYS A 13 5.50 -10.23 17.99
C LYS A 13 6.71 -10.58 18.88
N GLY A 14 7.90 -10.67 18.27
CA GLY A 14 9.12 -11.21 18.87
C GLY A 14 9.94 -10.17 19.63
N LYS A 15 11.10 -10.61 20.14
CA LYS A 15 12.01 -9.78 20.96
C LYS A 15 12.36 -8.45 20.27
N ILE A 16 12.48 -7.40 21.09
CA ILE A 16 12.92 -6.08 20.66
C ILE A 16 14.36 -6.20 20.14
N THR A 17 14.57 -5.94 18.84
CA THR A 17 15.88 -5.96 18.19
C THR A 17 16.44 -4.55 18.07
N PRO A 18 17.76 -4.35 18.02
CA PRO A 18 18.35 -3.01 17.93
C PRO A 18 18.04 -2.27 16.61
N VAL A 19 17.64 -3.01 15.56
CA VAL A 19 17.29 -2.46 14.24
C VAL A 19 15.84 -2.82 13.91
N PHE A 20 15.07 -1.80 13.57
CA PHE A 20 13.69 -1.92 13.08
C PHE A 20 13.55 -1.17 11.76
N TYR A 21 12.66 -1.68 10.91
CA TYR A 21 12.26 -1.07 9.67
C TYR A 21 10.80 -0.60 9.79
N VAL A 22 10.52 0.59 9.29
CA VAL A 22 9.17 1.12 9.19
C VAL A 22 8.74 0.99 7.73
N PHE A 23 7.66 0.25 7.48
CA PHE A 23 7.03 0.13 6.17
C PHE A 23 5.83 1.06 6.13
N GLU A 24 5.74 1.86 5.07
CA GLU A 24 4.54 2.63 4.75
C GLU A 24 3.93 2.02 3.49
N LEU A 25 2.70 1.53 3.61
CA LEU A 25 1.93 0.98 2.51
C LEU A 25 0.84 1.97 2.14
N ASP A 26 0.85 2.42 0.87
CA ASP A 26 -0.20 3.25 0.31
C ASP A 26 -1.13 2.37 -0.51
N THR A 27 -2.38 2.24 -0.06
CA THR A 27 -3.38 1.42 -0.77
C THR A 27 -4.19 2.33 -1.68
N LEU A 28 -4.20 2.01 -2.96
CA LEU A 28 -4.91 2.77 -3.98
C LEU A 28 -6.05 1.92 -4.56
N LEU A 29 -7.25 2.47 -4.61
CA LEU A 29 -8.39 1.90 -5.32
C LEU A 29 -8.47 2.51 -6.72
N LEU A 30 -8.28 1.68 -7.73
CA LEU A 30 -8.36 2.10 -9.12
C LEU A 30 -9.82 2.14 -9.58
N ASP A 31 -10.26 3.28 -10.10
CA ASP A 31 -11.51 3.35 -10.86
C ASP A 31 -11.26 2.78 -12.26
N GLN A 32 -11.76 1.57 -12.47
CA GLN A 32 -11.62 0.86 -13.74
C GLN A 32 -12.22 1.65 -14.91
N GLN A 33 -13.32 2.37 -14.68
CA GLN A 33 -13.97 3.15 -15.74
C GLN A 33 -13.11 4.35 -16.12
N ALA A 34 -12.62 5.11 -15.15
CA ALA A 34 -11.73 6.25 -15.39
C ALA A 34 -10.42 5.79 -16.07
N ALA A 35 -9.82 4.68 -15.61
CA ALA A 35 -8.61 4.12 -16.19
C ALA A 35 -8.82 3.73 -17.68
N ASN A 36 -9.92 3.05 -17.99
CA ASN A 36 -10.22 2.64 -19.36
C ASN A 36 -10.52 3.84 -20.28
N GLN A 37 -11.19 4.87 -19.77
CA GLN A 37 -11.43 6.11 -20.51
C GLN A 37 -10.12 6.82 -20.85
N PHE A 38 -9.23 6.98 -19.87
CA PHE A 38 -7.91 7.56 -20.08
C PHE A 38 -7.10 6.76 -21.10
N LEU A 39 -7.07 5.42 -20.98
CA LEU A 39 -6.35 4.56 -21.91
C LEU A 39 -6.93 4.65 -23.34
N GLY A 40 -8.26 4.69 -23.47
CA GLY A 40 -8.93 4.87 -24.76
C GLY A 40 -8.58 6.20 -25.42
N LEU A 41 -8.58 7.30 -24.65
CA LEU A 41 -8.17 8.61 -25.14
C LEU A 41 -6.68 8.67 -25.46
N ASN A 42 -5.84 8.02 -24.67
CA ASN A 42 -4.42 7.91 -24.94
C ASN A 42 -4.16 7.18 -26.27
N HIS A 43 -4.90 6.11 -26.55
CA HIS A 43 -4.86 5.45 -27.85
C HIS A 43 -5.38 6.34 -28.99
N PHE A 44 -6.49 7.07 -28.75
CA PHE A 44 -7.06 7.99 -29.74
C PHE A 44 -6.08 9.11 -30.13
N PHE A 45 -5.38 9.67 -29.15
CA PHE A 45 -4.35 10.69 -29.37
C PHE A 45 -2.97 10.11 -29.70
N GLN A 46 -2.87 8.84 -30.12
CA GLN A 46 -1.61 8.21 -30.55
C GLN A 46 -0.49 8.27 -29.49
N GLY A 47 -0.84 8.12 -28.20
CA GLY A 47 0.11 8.11 -27.09
C GLY A 47 0.43 9.49 -26.50
N HIS A 48 -0.22 10.56 -26.94
CA HIS A 48 -0.08 11.88 -26.34
C HIS A 48 -0.86 11.96 -25.02
N THR A 49 -0.24 11.51 -23.94
CA THR A 49 -0.83 11.42 -22.59
C THR A 49 -1.35 12.76 -22.07
N ALA A 50 -0.67 13.87 -22.37
CA ALA A 50 -1.10 15.20 -21.95
C ALA A 50 -2.45 15.61 -22.58
N LEU A 51 -2.70 15.23 -23.83
CA LEU A 51 -3.99 15.46 -24.48
C LEU A 51 -5.05 14.55 -23.87
N ALA A 52 -4.74 13.27 -23.68
CA ALA A 52 -5.64 12.33 -23.02
C ALA A 52 -6.06 12.84 -21.63
N ASP A 53 -5.14 13.36 -20.84
CA ASP A 53 -5.41 13.89 -19.49
C ASP A 53 -6.31 15.14 -19.50
N ILE A 54 -6.11 16.05 -20.46
CA ILE A 54 -6.96 17.26 -20.61
C ILE A 54 -8.40 16.89 -20.97
N PHE A 55 -8.58 15.87 -21.82
CA PHE A 55 -9.88 15.44 -22.33
C PHE A 55 -10.53 14.33 -21.49
N THR A 56 -9.85 13.78 -20.50
CA THR A 56 -10.44 12.77 -19.61
C THR A 56 -11.42 13.45 -18.65
N PRO A 57 -12.69 13.00 -18.59
CA PRO A 57 -13.71 13.64 -17.76
C PRO A 57 -13.44 13.50 -16.26
N THR A 58 -12.68 12.47 -15.85
CA THR A 58 -12.32 12.18 -14.46
C THR A 58 -10.80 12.18 -14.32
N ARG A 59 -10.25 13.10 -13.55
CA ARG A 59 -8.78 13.19 -13.33
C ARG A 59 -8.24 12.17 -12.34
N GLU A 60 -9.08 11.72 -11.41
CA GLU A 60 -8.68 10.79 -10.37
C GLU A 60 -8.93 9.36 -10.85
N ILE A 61 -7.87 8.72 -11.37
CA ILE A 61 -7.88 7.31 -11.78
C ILE A 61 -7.74 6.38 -10.55
N ALA A 62 -7.15 6.90 -9.47
CA ALA A 62 -6.88 6.17 -8.25
C ALA A 62 -7.28 7.01 -7.03
N ASN A 63 -8.03 6.41 -6.13
CA ASN A 63 -8.36 6.98 -4.82
C ASN A 63 -7.48 6.33 -3.76
N SER A 64 -6.80 7.12 -2.93
CA SER A 64 -6.07 6.56 -1.78
C SER A 64 -7.07 6.10 -0.72
N LEU A 65 -6.95 4.83 -0.32
CA LEU A 65 -7.69 4.21 0.77
C LEU A 65 -7.02 4.44 2.13
N GLY A 66 -5.84 5.06 2.14
CA GLY A 66 -5.09 5.35 3.35
C GLY A 66 -3.70 4.73 3.37
N LYS A 67 -2.94 5.19 4.35
CA LYS A 67 -1.55 4.81 4.57
C LYS A 67 -1.44 4.01 5.85
N GLU A 68 -1.01 2.77 5.74
CA GLU A 68 -0.76 1.92 6.89
C GLU A 68 0.76 1.88 7.16
N LYS A 69 1.12 2.12 8.41
CA LYS A 69 2.51 2.05 8.87
C LYS A 69 2.71 0.82 9.72
N MET A 70 3.69 0.01 9.37
CA MET A 70 4.01 -1.23 10.07
C MET A 70 5.46 -1.24 10.52
N LEU A 71 5.70 -1.68 11.76
CA LEU A 71 7.04 -1.78 12.33
C LEU A 71 7.51 -3.23 12.34
N ILE A 72 8.58 -3.52 11.60
CA ILE A 72 9.05 -4.88 11.31
C ILE A 72 10.52 -5.03 11.71
N CYS A 73 10.88 -6.16 12.35
CA CYS A 73 12.27 -6.44 12.70
C CYS A 73 13.11 -6.88 11.49
N GLN A 74 14.43 -6.71 11.60
CA GLN A 74 15.38 -7.08 10.54
C GLN A 74 15.24 -8.52 10.06
N LYS A 75 14.96 -9.46 10.97
CA LYS A 75 14.80 -10.89 10.61
C LYS A 75 13.56 -11.12 9.73
N CYS A 76 12.44 -10.49 10.06
CA CYS A 76 11.21 -10.60 9.28
C CYS A 76 11.34 -9.92 7.92
N MET A 77 12.01 -8.77 7.87
CA MET A 77 12.31 -8.07 6.62
C MET A 77 13.12 -8.96 5.66
N MET A 78 14.19 -9.60 6.13
CA MET A 78 15.06 -10.41 5.27
C MET A 78 14.45 -11.74 4.80
N HIS A 79 13.54 -12.34 5.57
CA HIS A 79 12.97 -13.65 5.23
C HIS A 79 11.62 -13.59 4.50
N LYS A 80 10.84 -12.51 4.60
CA LYS A 80 9.46 -12.44 4.08
C LYS A 80 9.24 -11.42 2.96
N LEU A 81 10.30 -10.82 2.41
CA LEU A 81 10.17 -9.87 1.30
C LEU A 81 9.48 -10.48 0.06
N SER A 82 9.68 -11.77 -0.21
CA SER A 82 9.01 -12.47 -1.31
C SER A 82 7.52 -12.74 -1.09
N ASP A 83 7.10 -12.75 0.18
CA ASP A 83 5.76 -13.19 0.59
C ASP A 83 4.86 -12.02 1.01
N PHE A 84 5.22 -10.79 0.64
CA PHE A 84 4.52 -9.57 1.07
C PHE A 84 3.00 -9.65 0.83
N TYR A 85 2.55 -10.25 -0.27
CA TYR A 85 1.13 -10.47 -0.56
C TYR A 85 0.40 -11.37 0.46
N SER A 86 1.08 -12.31 1.10
CA SER A 86 0.47 -13.21 2.09
C SER A 86 0.28 -12.56 3.47
N VAL A 87 1.10 -11.55 3.81
CA VAL A 87 1.02 -10.82 5.09
C VAL A 87 -0.24 -9.95 5.16
N PHE A 88 -0.71 -9.44 4.02
CA PHE A 88 -1.96 -8.67 3.91
C PHE A 88 -3.21 -9.45 4.37
N GLN A 89 -3.24 -10.78 4.23
CA GLN A 89 -4.36 -11.58 4.71
C GLN A 89 -4.41 -11.67 6.24
N PHE A 90 -3.26 -11.61 6.92
CA PHE A 90 -3.22 -11.68 8.38
C PHE A 90 -3.63 -10.37 9.04
N ALA A 91 -3.19 -9.22 8.51
CA ALA A 91 -3.53 -7.91 9.07
C ALA A 91 -5.04 -7.58 8.98
N LYS A 92 -5.71 -8.03 7.91
CA LYS A 92 -7.16 -7.82 7.76
C LYS A 92 -7.99 -8.71 8.70
N SER A 93 -7.52 -9.93 9.01
CA SER A 93 -8.24 -10.85 9.90
C SER A 93 -8.26 -10.44 11.39
N GLU A 94 -7.36 -9.56 11.84
CA GLU A 94 -7.37 -9.05 13.22
C GLU A 94 -8.27 -7.81 13.40
N ASN A 95 -8.73 -7.14 12.32
CA ASN A 95 -9.53 -5.91 12.38
C ASN A 95 -11.04 -6.07 12.05
N GLU A 96 -11.51 -7.26 11.64
CA GLU A 96 -12.93 -7.52 11.34
C GLU A 96 -13.73 -8.12 12.52
N ASN A 97 -13.31 -7.89 13.78
CA ASN A 97 -14.11 -8.28 14.94
C ASN A 97 -14.14 -7.22 16.06
N PRO A 98 -14.87 -6.11 15.88
CA PRO A 98 -15.46 -5.41 17.01
C PRO A 98 -16.81 -6.06 17.31
N SER A 99 -16.81 -6.93 18.34
CA SER A 99 -17.96 -7.29 19.21
C SER A 99 -19.29 -7.70 18.57
#